data_AF-A0A932QXV1-F1
#
_entry.id   AF-A0A932QXV1-F1
#
_cell.length_a   1.000
_cell.length_b   1.000
_cell.length_c   1.000
_cell.angle_alpha   90.00
_cell.angle_beta   90.00
_cell.angle_gamma   90.00
#
_symmetry.space_group_name_H-M   'P 1'
#
loop_
_entity.id
_entity.type
_entity.pdbx_description
1 polymer ?
#
loop_
_entity_poly.entity_id
_entity_poly.type
_entity_poly.pdbx_seq_one_letter_code
_entity_poly.pdbx_strand_id
1 'polypeptide(L)' 'MNIATIPKKLAQKGDLVVIPRKGYEELATLRSLMPVVEPSREEMRIIRRGEKEIRDGKYTPRSKIRHELARRSH' A
#
# COMPACT_ATOMS: atom_id res chain seq x y z
N MET A 1 -14.08 30.12 6.57
CA MET A 1 -14.51 28.98 7.43
C MET A 1 -15.37 28.07 6.56
N ASN A 2 -14.86 26.91 6.14
CA ASN A 2 -15.62 26.01 5.27
C ASN A 2 -16.44 25.06 6.15
N ILE A 3 -17.75 25.28 6.23
CA ILE A 3 -18.68 24.43 6.97
C ILE A 3 -19.00 23.23 6.10
N ALA A 4 -18.39 22.08 6.39
CA ALA A 4 -18.73 20.81 5.75
C ALA A 4 -19.91 20.17 6.51
N THR A 5 -21.12 20.27 5.96
CA THR A 5 -22.30 19.58 6.50
C THR A 5 -22.34 18.13 6.05
N ILE A 6 -22.37 17.20 7.00
CA ILE A 6 -22.48 15.76 6.74
C ILE A 6 -23.91 15.31 7.08
N PRO A 7 -24.65 14.72 6.11
CA PRO A 7 -25.99 14.18 6.35
C PRO A 7 -26.04 13.18 7.53
N LYS A 8 -26.99 13.36 8.46
CA LYS A 8 -27.18 12.48 9.63
C LYS A 8 -27.28 10.98 9.27
N LYS A 9 -27.82 10.65 8.09
CA LYS A 9 -27.93 9.27 7.58
C LYS A 9 -26.56 8.61 7.35
N LEU A 10 -25.55 9.39 6.96
CA LEU A 10 -24.18 8.91 6.76
C LEU A 10 -23.45 8.72 8.10
N ALA A 11 -23.75 9.56 9.09
CA ALA A 11 -23.19 9.45 10.44
C ALA A 11 -23.75 8.28 11.26
N GLN A 12 -24.86 7.66 10.83
CA GLN A 12 -25.50 6.54 11.54
C GLN A 12 -24.87 5.17 11.24
N LYS A 13 -24.05 5.05 10.19
CA LYS A 13 -23.43 3.78 9.79
C LYS A 13 -21.91 3.87 9.91
N GLY A 14 -21.40 3.46 11.06
CA GLY A 14 -19.97 3.31 11.33
C GLY A 14 -19.25 4.59 11.75
N ASP A 15 -17.93 4.48 11.92
CA ASP A 15 -17.08 5.59 12.33
C ASP A 15 -16.84 6.55 11.17
N LEU A 16 -17.12 7.83 11.39
CA LEU A 16 -16.81 8.88 10.43
C LEU A 16 -15.30 9.20 10.50
N VAL A 17 -14.58 8.88 9.42
CA VAL A 17 -13.16 9.20 9.31
C VAL A 17 -12.97 10.45 8.45
N VAL A 18 -12.42 11.51 9.04
CA VAL A 18 -12.06 12.74 8.32
C VAL A 18 -10.66 12.57 7.73
N ILE A 19 -10.55 12.65 6.41
CA ILE A 19 -9.27 12.60 5.69
C ILE A 19 -9.11 13.81 4.76
N PRO A 20 -7.87 14.27 4.50
CA PRO A 20 -7.62 15.29 3.49
C PRO A 20 -8.10 14.83 2.12
N ARG A 21 -8.71 15.75 1.35
CA ARG A 21 -9.24 15.47 0.00
C ARG A 21 -8.22 14.77 -0.90
N LYS A 22 -6.98 15.27 -0.89
CA LYS A 22 -5.88 14.69 -1.69
C LYS A 22 -5.65 13.21 -1.36
N GLY A 23 -5.65 12.85 -0.07
CA GLY A 23 -5.48 11.47 0.36
C GLY A 23 -6.66 10.57 -0.02
N TYR A 24 -7.88 11.11 -0.04
CA TYR A 24 -9.04 10.38 -0.55
C TYR A 24 -8.92 10.07 -2.04
N GLU A 25 -8.54 11.07 -2.85
CA GLU A 25 -8.40 10.92 -4.30
C GLU A 25 -7.33 9.89 -4.66
N GLU A 26 -6.17 9.94 -3.99
CA GLU A 26 -5.09 8.95 -4.16
C GLU A 26 -5.57 7.53 -3.81
N LEU A 27 -6.27 7.36 -2.69
CA LEU A 27 -6.83 6.07 -2.29
C LEU A 27 -7.87 5.55 -3.29
N ALA A 28 -8.75 6.43 -3.78
CA ALA A 28 -9.77 6.08 -4.76
C ALA A 28 -9.13 5.61 -6.08
N THR A 29 -8.10 6.31 -6.55
CA THR A 29 -7.32 5.90 -7.73
C THR A 29 -6.67 4.54 -7.50
N LEU A 30 -5.98 4.33 -6.38
CA LEU A 30 -5.33 3.05 -6.08
C LEU A 30 -6.33 1.88 -6.04
N ARG A 31 -7.50 2.07 -5.41
CA ARG A 31 -8.58 1.06 -5.39
C ARG A 31 -9.14 0.73 -6.78
N SER A 32 -9.12 1.69 -7.71
CA SER A 32 -9.58 1.46 -9.07
C SER A 32 -8.57 0.67 -9.92
N LEU A 33 -7.28 0.79 -9.59
CA LEU A 33 -6.19 0.18 -10.34
C LEU A 33 -5.81 -1.21 -9.82
N MET A 34 -6.05 -1.48 -8.54
CA MET A 34 -5.64 -2.72 -7.90
C MET A 34 -6.72 -3.24 -6.94
N PRO A 35 -6.94 -4.56 -6.90
CA PRO A 35 -7.78 -5.15 -5.87
C PRO A 35 -7.18 -4.89 -4.49
N VAL A 36 -8.04 -4.57 -3.53
CA VAL A 36 -7.64 -4.54 -2.12
C VAL A 36 -7.43 -5.98 -1.68
N VAL A 37 -6.20 -6.31 -1.35
CA VAL A 37 -5.82 -7.64 -0.83
C VAL A 37 -5.62 -7.51 0.67
N GLU A 38 -6.24 -8.40 1.44
CA GLU A 38 -5.94 -8.56 2.86
C GLU A 38 -4.85 -9.63 3.01
N PRO A 39 -3.59 -9.22 3.24
CA PRO A 39 -2.50 -10.18 3.40
C PRO A 39 -2.71 -11.02 4.66
N SER A 40 -2.41 -12.31 4.56
CA SER A 40 -2.32 -13.21 5.70
C SER A 40 -1.24 -12.76 6.69
N ARG A 41 -1.25 -13.34 7.89
CA ARG A 41 -0.26 -13.03 8.93
C ARG A 41 1.17 -13.31 8.47
N GLU A 42 1.39 -14.38 7.70
CA GLU A 42 2.73 -14.72 7.21
C GLU A 42 3.17 -13.79 6.07
N GLU A 43 2.26 -13.44 5.15
CA GLU A 43 2.54 -12.45 4.11
C GLU A 43 2.91 -11.09 4.71
N MET A 44 2.16 -10.65 5.73
CA MET A 44 2.50 -9.43 6.48
C MET A 44 3.87 -9.51 7.16
N ARG A 45 4.25 -10.68 7.67
CA ARG A 45 5.57 -10.90 8.28
C ARG A 45 6.68 -10.76 7.25
N ILE A 46 6.49 -11.32 6.05
CA ILE A 46 7.43 -11.23 4.93
C ILE A 46 7.56 -9.78 4.45
N ILE A 47 6.45 -9.06 4.28
CA ILE A 47 6.46 -7.65 3.88
C ILE A 47 7.27 -6.81 4.87
N ARG A 48 6.98 -6.92 6.17
CA ARG A 48 7.72 -6.17 7.22
C ARG A 48 9.20 -6.51 7.24
N ARG A 49 9.55 -7.77 7.00
CA ARG A 49 10.95 -8.19 6.89
C ARG A 49 11.62 -7.53 5.67
N GLY A 50 10.95 -7.52 4.53
CA GLY A 50 11.46 -6.84 3.32
C GLY A 50 11.66 -5.34 3.54
N GLU A 51 10.70 -4.66 4.17
CA GLU A 51 10.84 -3.23 4.54
C GLU A 51 12.05 -2.98 5.44
N LYS A 52 12.31 -3.87 6.39
CA LYS A 52 13.50 -3.81 7.24
C LYS A 52 14.78 -4.03 6.43
N GLU A 53 14.82 -5.03 5.56
CA GLU A 53 15.98 -5.31 4.71
C GLU A 53 16.30 -4.13 3.78
N ILE A 54 15.29 -3.49 3.17
CA ILE A 54 15.47 -2.29 2.36
C ILE A 54 16.06 -1.15 3.18
N ARG A 55 15.52 -0.91 4.38
CA ARG A 55 16.01 0.14 5.30
C ARG A 55 17.44 -0.11 5.75
N ASP A 56 17.80 -1.37 5.99
CA ASP A 56 19.15 -1.80 6.36
C ASP A 56 20.11 -1.82 5.15
N GLY A 57 19.67 -1.43 3.95
CA GLY A 57 20.48 -1.46 2.73
C GLY A 57 20.72 -2.85 2.15
N LYS A 58 20.00 -3.87 2.64
CA LYS A 58 20.08 -5.27 2.20
C LYS A 58 19.19 -5.50 0.98
N TYR A 59 19.50 -4.82 -0.12
CA TYR A 59 18.84 -5.03 -1.40
C TYR A 59 19.86 -5.33 -2.50
N THR A 60 19.42 -6.05 -3.52
CA THR A 60 20.28 -6.38 -4.66
C THR A 60 19.97 -5.44 -5.83
N PRO A 61 20.99 -4.76 -6.40
CA PRO A 61 20.80 -3.93 -7.58
C PRO A 61 20.30 -4.75 -8.78
N ARG A 62 19.42 -4.13 -9.58
CA ARG A 62 18.81 -4.76 -10.77
C ARG A 62 19.83 -5.36 -11.75
N SER A 63 21.00 -4.72 -11.92
CA SER A 63 22.08 -5.20 -12.78
C SER A 63 22.58 -6.58 -12.36
N LYS A 64 22.73 -6.80 -11.06
CA LYS A 64 23.17 -8.08 -10.49
C LYS A 64 22.10 -9.16 -10.62
N ILE A 65 20.83 -8.81 -10.41
CA ILE A 65 19.69 -9.73 -10.61
C ILE A 65 19.62 -10.21 -12.07
N ARG A 66 19.71 -9.31 -13.06
CA ARG A 66 19.67 -9.70 -14.48
C ARG A 66 20.78 -10.69 -14.84
N HIS A 67 21.97 -10.46 -14.29
CA HIS A 67 23.12 -11.31 -14.55
C HIS A 67 22.96 -12.70 -13.93
N GLU A 68 22.46 -12.79 -12.69
CA GLU A 68 22.20 -14.07 -12.01
C GLU A 68 21.07 -14.88 -12.66
N LEU A 69 19.99 -14.21 -13.09
CA LEU A 69 18.88 -14.87 -13.78
C LEU A 69 19.29 -15.36 -15.17
N ALA A 70 20.06 -14.57 -15.93
CA ALA A 70 20.56 -14.99 -17.24
C ALA A 70 21.48 -16.22 -17.15
N ARG A 71 22.28 -16.34 -16.08
CA ARG A 71 23.14 -17.51 -15.84
C ARG A 71 22.38 -18.77 -15.42
N ARG A 72 21.18 -18.64 -14.85
CA ARG A 72 20.35 -19.78 -14.40
C ARG A 72 19.42 -20.34 -15.48
N SER A 73 19.34 -19.69 -16.64
CA SER A 73 18.53 -20.13 -17.79
C SER A 73 19.32 -20.96 -18.82
N HIS A 74 20.56 -21.34 -18.50
CA HIS A 74 21.39 -22.32 -19.21
C HIS A 74 21.67 -23.50 -18.28
#